data_AF-A0A7J9ZT75-F1
#
_entry.id   AF-A0A7J9ZT75-F1
#
_cell.length_a   1.000
_cell.length_b   1.000
_cell.length_c   1.000
_cell.angle_alpha   90.00
_cell.angle_beta   90.00
_cell.angle_gamma   90.00
#
_symmetry.space_group_name_H-M   'P 1'
#
loop_
_entity.id
_entity.type
_entity.pdbx_description
1 polymer ?
#
loop_
_entity_poly.entity_id
_entity_poly.type
_entity_poly.pdbx_seq_one_letter_code
_entity_poly.pdbx_strand_id
1 'polypeptide(L)'
;MAKTPEHAARPGRGGRFGAVGAVLSAAVVTLALAGCSAGGADGAGSAPSTAAPPSAASQKTGGSLRDKISRGLVQAGRADKASLVRQPQVSQYTEVKAPVLDPWKVYRFDTVPDAAGSFHVAIGPRERVFYLTESPKQFTALTGAVAMRVASGDTAVDLARLYVETTRSMREYSTIVTSVDDLEVAGDLTAAQRKSLAAAERRLRPLLAEPTAVRSGQGYAVTLYVQRGAVVEKRTIAVSATGEITDRATPIVKDVPAPASV
;
A
#
# COMPACT_ATOMS: atom_id res chain seq x y z
N MET A 1 -10.13 22.21 62.44
CA MET A 1 -11.30 22.72 61.71
C MET A 1 -10.87 23.90 60.86
N ALA A 2 -10.67 23.70 59.55
CA ALA A 2 -10.47 24.78 58.58
C ALA A 2 -10.80 24.26 57.17
N LYS A 3 -11.46 25.13 56.40
CA LYS A 3 -12.28 24.90 55.20
C LYS A 3 -11.55 24.32 53.98
N THR A 4 -12.20 23.36 53.34
CA THR A 4 -11.99 22.94 51.95
C THR A 4 -12.47 24.03 50.98
N PRO A 5 -11.70 24.43 49.95
CA PRO A 5 -12.23 25.22 48.85
C PRO A 5 -12.83 24.33 47.76
N GLU A 6 -14.09 24.63 47.49
CA GLU A 6 -15.00 24.13 46.47
C GLU A 6 -14.55 24.59 45.08
N HIS A 7 -14.20 23.66 44.19
CA HIS A 7 -13.89 23.96 42.79
C HIS A 7 -15.14 23.78 41.92
N ALA A 8 -15.68 24.92 41.48
CA ALA A 8 -16.84 25.03 40.61
C ALA A 8 -16.57 24.45 39.21
N ALA A 9 -17.48 23.58 38.77
CA ALA A 9 -17.57 23.06 37.41
C ALA A 9 -18.04 24.14 36.43
N ARG A 10 -17.35 24.28 35.29
CA ARG A 10 -17.79 25.09 34.15
C ARG A 10 -18.47 24.20 33.10
N PRO A 11 -19.76 24.42 32.75
CA PRO A 11 -20.38 23.79 31.60
C PRO A 11 -20.00 24.55 30.31
N GLY A 12 -19.20 23.90 29.45
CA GLY A 12 -18.79 24.42 28.14
C GLY A 12 -19.77 24.08 27.02
N ARG A 13 -20.61 25.07 26.67
CA ARG A 13 -21.21 25.40 25.37
C ARG A 13 -21.32 24.29 24.30
N GLY A 14 -22.56 23.89 24.03
CA GLY A 14 -22.96 23.20 22.80
C GLY A 14 -22.80 24.09 21.56
N GLY A 15 -22.09 23.56 20.56
CA GLY A 15 -22.06 24.10 19.20
C GLY A 15 -23.04 23.34 18.31
N ARG A 16 -24.17 23.98 18.00
CA ARG A 16 -25.09 23.60 16.93
C ARG A 16 -24.72 24.38 15.68
N PHE A 17 -24.10 23.74 14.70
CA PHE A 17 -23.98 24.19 13.30
C PHE A 17 -23.72 22.93 12.47
N GLY A 18 -24.38 22.60 11.37
CA GLY A 18 -25.46 23.18 10.60
C GLY A 18 -25.64 22.20 9.43
N ALA A 19 -26.86 21.74 9.19
CA ALA A 19 -27.19 20.89 8.06
C ALA A 19 -27.38 21.75 6.81
N VAL A 20 -26.48 21.66 5.84
CA VAL A 20 -26.58 22.22 4.48
C VAL A 20 -25.63 21.38 3.63
N GLY A 21 -25.95 20.82 2.46
CA GLY A 21 -27.15 20.72 1.66
C GLY A 21 -26.87 19.64 0.61
N ALA A 22 -27.91 18.91 0.20
CA ALA A 22 -27.83 17.97 -0.90
C ALA A 22 -27.74 18.74 -2.23
N VAL A 23 -26.75 18.41 -3.06
CA VAL A 23 -26.71 18.82 -4.47
C VAL A 23 -26.68 17.56 -5.31
N LEU A 24 -27.85 17.22 -5.88
CA LEU A 24 -27.97 16.37 -7.05
C LEU A 24 -27.44 17.12 -8.26
N SER A 25 -26.48 16.54 -8.98
CA SER A 25 -26.26 16.85 -10.39
C SER A 25 -26.01 15.56 -11.15
N ALA A 26 -27.06 15.11 -11.82
CA ALA A 26 -27.00 14.11 -12.87
C ALA A 26 -26.42 14.76 -14.14
N ALA A 27 -25.38 14.16 -14.72
CA ALA A 27 -24.97 14.45 -16.08
C ALA A 27 -24.71 13.12 -16.80
N VAL A 28 -25.72 12.74 -17.57
CA VAL A 28 -25.65 11.70 -18.60
C VAL A 28 -24.87 12.29 -19.77
N VAL A 29 -23.76 11.68 -20.16
CA VAL A 29 -23.11 11.93 -21.45
C VAL A 29 -22.91 10.60 -22.15
N THR A 30 -23.86 10.30 -23.03
CA THR A 30 -23.75 9.32 -24.12
C THR A 30 -22.98 9.95 -25.27
N LEU A 31 -21.82 9.40 -25.63
CA LEU A 31 -21.25 9.58 -26.97
C LEU A 31 -20.81 8.23 -27.53
N ALA A 32 -21.58 7.76 -28.50
CA ALA A 32 -21.23 6.69 -29.42
C ALA A 32 -20.41 7.28 -30.56
N LEU A 33 -19.30 6.64 -30.92
CA LEU A 33 -18.73 6.74 -32.27
C LEU A 33 -18.18 5.38 -32.68
N ALA A 34 -18.88 4.79 -33.64
CA ALA A 34 -18.44 3.66 -34.44
C ALA A 34 -17.34 4.12 -35.40
N GLY A 35 -16.33 3.26 -35.62
CA GLY A 35 -15.28 3.46 -36.61
C GLY A 35 -14.85 2.13 -37.19
N CYS A 36 -15.53 1.71 -38.26
CA CYS A 36 -15.08 0.66 -39.17
C CYS A 36 -13.93 1.19 -40.04
N SER A 37 -12.85 0.43 -40.18
CA SER A 37 -11.99 0.50 -41.38
C SER A 37 -11.52 -0.89 -41.76
N ALA A 38 -11.88 -1.27 -42.99
CA ALA A 38 -11.58 -2.52 -43.66
C ALA A 38 -10.49 -2.30 -44.73
N GLY A 39 -9.74 -3.37 -45.06
CA GLY A 39 -8.89 -3.50 -46.25
C GLY A 39 -7.42 -3.08 -46.05
N GLY A 40 -6.40 -3.82 -46.48
CA GLY A 40 -6.35 -5.04 -47.28
C GLY A 40 -4.90 -5.35 -47.71
N ALA A 41 -4.79 -6.36 -48.57
CA ALA A 41 -3.70 -6.71 -49.47
C ALA A 41 -2.54 -7.59 -48.95
N ASP A 42 -2.52 -8.75 -49.58
CA ASP A 42 -1.57 -9.85 -49.57
C ASP A 42 -0.16 -9.45 -50.03
N GLY A 43 0.85 -10.01 -49.36
CA GLY A 43 2.25 -9.95 -49.76
C GLY A 43 2.91 -11.31 -49.55
N ALA A 44 2.84 -12.15 -50.58
CA ALA A 44 3.56 -13.42 -50.65
C ALA A 44 5.05 -13.17 -50.88
N GLY A 45 5.90 -13.68 -49.99
CA GLY A 45 7.35 -13.63 -50.11
C GLY A 45 7.98 -14.78 -49.34
N SER A 46 8.07 -15.94 -49.98
CA SER A 46 8.82 -17.11 -49.47
C SER A 46 10.31 -16.90 -49.61
N ALA A 47 11.06 -17.08 -48.53
CA ALA A 47 12.51 -17.29 -48.54
C ALA A 47 12.88 -18.41 -47.53
N PRO A 48 13.99 -19.14 -47.76
CA PRO A 48 14.13 -20.52 -47.33
C PRO A 48 14.55 -20.70 -45.87
N SER A 49 14.08 -21.83 -45.33
CA SER A 49 14.25 -22.31 -43.97
C SER A 49 15.68 -22.81 -43.74
N THR A 50 16.40 -22.23 -42.77
CA THR A 50 17.62 -22.80 -42.20
C THR A 50 17.68 -22.44 -40.72
N ALA A 51 18.06 -23.44 -39.91
CA ALA A 51 18.18 -23.49 -38.46
C ALA A 51 16.93 -23.99 -37.69
N ALA A 52 17.04 -25.22 -37.21
CA ALA A 52 16.10 -25.86 -36.31
C ALA A 52 15.96 -25.03 -35.00
N PRO A 53 14.73 -24.68 -34.60
CA PRO A 53 14.49 -23.93 -33.37
C PRO A 53 14.72 -24.81 -32.13
N PRO A 54 15.22 -24.26 -31.02
CA PRO A 54 15.16 -24.94 -29.74
C PRO A 54 13.70 -25.19 -29.37
N SER A 55 13.41 -26.45 -29.05
CA SER A 55 12.14 -27.00 -28.57
C SER A 55 11.18 -25.99 -27.92
N ALA A 56 10.21 -25.50 -28.70
CA ALA A 56 9.09 -24.66 -28.26
C ALA A 56 7.94 -25.46 -27.62
N ALA A 57 8.23 -26.61 -27.02
CA ALA A 57 7.24 -27.52 -26.45
C ALA A 57 7.11 -27.30 -24.94
N SER A 58 6.48 -26.18 -24.53
CA SER A 58 5.77 -26.03 -23.22
C SER A 58 5.12 -24.65 -22.95
N GLN A 59 4.99 -23.75 -23.92
CA GLN A 59 4.21 -22.50 -23.72
C GLN A 59 2.71 -22.74 -23.91
N LYS A 60 2.13 -23.47 -22.95
CA LYS A 60 0.71 -23.81 -22.85
C LYS A 60 -0.10 -22.56 -22.49
N THR A 61 -0.47 -21.75 -23.48
CA THR A 61 -1.61 -20.80 -23.57
C THR A 61 -1.84 -19.75 -22.45
N GLY A 62 -1.05 -19.73 -21.38
CA GLY A 62 -1.04 -18.68 -20.36
C GLY A 62 0.17 -17.79 -20.60
N GLY A 63 -0.05 -16.53 -20.95
CA GLY A 63 1.03 -15.54 -21.04
C GLY A 63 1.86 -15.49 -19.75
N SER A 64 3.06 -14.93 -19.83
CA SER A 64 3.93 -14.82 -18.65
C SER A 64 3.23 -14.04 -17.52
N LEU A 65 3.64 -14.23 -16.26
CA LEU A 65 3.10 -13.46 -15.13
C LEU A 65 3.15 -11.95 -15.40
N ARG A 66 4.26 -11.48 -15.99
CA ARG A 66 4.43 -10.08 -16.40
C ARG A 66 3.39 -9.64 -17.43
N ASP A 67 3.06 -10.48 -18.42
CA ASP A 67 2.03 -10.15 -19.42
C ASP A 67 0.65 -9.99 -18.78
N LYS A 68 0.30 -10.89 -17.85
CA LYS A 68 -0.97 -10.84 -17.12
C LYS A 68 -1.08 -9.57 -16.27
N ILE A 69 -0.04 -9.28 -15.48
CA ILE A 69 0.01 -8.08 -14.64
C ILE A 69 -0.01 -6.81 -15.51
N SER A 70 0.77 -6.77 -16.59
CA SER A 70 0.85 -5.62 -17.50
C SER A 70 -0.51 -5.32 -18.14
N ARG A 71 -1.23 -6.33 -18.65
CA ARG A 71 -2.59 -6.16 -19.18
C ARG A 71 -3.56 -5.63 -18.13
N GLY A 72 -3.55 -6.20 -16.92
CA GLY A 72 -4.41 -5.76 -15.82
C GLY A 72 -4.13 -4.32 -15.38
N LEU A 73 -2.85 -3.91 -15.36
CA LEU A 73 -2.47 -2.53 -15.07
C LEU A 73 -2.95 -1.55 -16.16
N VAL A 74 -2.88 -1.92 -17.45
CA VAL A 74 -3.46 -1.09 -18.52
C VAL A 74 -4.96 -0.91 -18.32
N GLN A 75 -5.68 -2.00 -18.02
CA GLN A 75 -7.13 -1.95 -17.74
C GLN A 75 -7.46 -1.10 -16.49
N ALA A 76 -6.56 -1.07 -15.50
CA ALA A 76 -6.68 -0.22 -14.33
C ALA A 76 -6.25 1.25 -14.55
N GLY A 77 -5.91 1.65 -15.78
CA GLY A 77 -5.46 3.00 -16.10
C GLY A 77 -4.06 3.31 -15.55
N ARG A 78 -3.15 2.32 -15.55
CA ARG A 78 -1.75 2.41 -15.11
C ARG A 78 -0.80 1.96 -16.21
N ALA A 79 -0.95 2.54 -17.40
CA ALA A 79 -0.16 2.17 -18.59
C ALA A 79 1.35 2.45 -18.43
N ASP A 80 1.70 3.46 -17.64
CA ASP A 80 3.07 3.80 -17.24
C ASP A 80 3.70 2.64 -16.45
N LYS A 81 3.05 2.16 -15.39
CA LYS A 81 3.54 1.02 -14.58
C LYS A 81 3.50 -0.29 -15.36
N ALA A 82 2.49 -0.49 -16.21
CA ALA A 82 2.43 -1.65 -17.09
C ALA A 82 3.65 -1.77 -18.02
N SER A 83 4.21 -0.63 -18.45
CA SER A 83 5.41 -0.59 -19.30
C SER A 83 6.68 -0.96 -18.54
N LEU A 84 6.77 -0.61 -17.25
CA LEU A 84 7.86 -1.03 -16.37
C LEU A 84 7.82 -2.55 -16.11
N VAL A 85 6.63 -3.11 -15.87
CA VAL A 85 6.45 -4.57 -15.67
C VAL A 85 6.95 -5.38 -16.86
N ARG A 86 6.84 -4.89 -18.10
CA ARG A 86 7.28 -5.59 -19.31
C ARG A 86 8.79 -5.62 -19.51
N GLN A 87 9.54 -4.80 -18.78
CA GLN A 87 10.97 -4.59 -18.97
C GLN A 87 11.76 -5.23 -17.82
N PRO A 88 12.13 -6.52 -17.90
CA PRO A 88 12.85 -7.20 -16.81
C PRO A 88 14.20 -6.56 -16.47
N GLN A 89 14.80 -5.83 -17.41
CA GLN A 89 16.04 -5.09 -17.23
C GLN A 89 15.89 -3.79 -16.42
N VAL A 90 14.67 -3.23 -16.32
CA VAL A 90 14.41 -2.00 -15.55
C VAL A 90 13.58 -2.27 -14.29
N SER A 91 12.89 -3.41 -14.22
CA SER A 91 12.09 -3.77 -13.05
C SER A 91 12.15 -5.25 -12.73
N GLN A 92 12.58 -5.55 -11.50
CA GLN A 92 12.54 -6.87 -10.88
C GLN A 92 11.30 -7.00 -10.01
N TYR A 93 10.83 -8.22 -9.76
CA TYR A 93 9.70 -8.41 -8.86
C TYR A 93 9.97 -9.50 -7.83
N THR A 94 9.42 -9.31 -6.64
CA THR A 94 9.45 -10.25 -5.53
C THR A 94 8.03 -10.47 -5.01
N GLU A 95 7.72 -11.69 -4.59
CA GLU A 95 6.42 -12.00 -3.97
C GLU A 95 6.42 -11.50 -2.53
N VAL A 96 5.41 -10.71 -2.18
CA VAL A 96 5.15 -10.28 -0.81
C VAL A 96 4.25 -11.32 -0.15
N LYS A 97 4.71 -11.91 0.96
CA LYS A 97 3.94 -12.91 1.70
C LYS A 97 2.66 -12.28 2.24
N ALA A 98 1.53 -12.77 1.77
CA ALA A 98 0.19 -12.27 2.13
C ALA A 98 -0.82 -13.43 2.26
N PRO A 99 -0.61 -14.39 3.17
CA PRO A 99 -1.48 -15.58 3.27
C PRO A 99 -2.95 -15.22 3.55
N VAL A 100 -3.19 -14.10 4.25
CA VAL A 100 -4.55 -13.59 4.51
C VAL A 100 -5.32 -13.21 3.24
N LEU A 101 -4.65 -13.01 2.10
CA LEU A 101 -5.26 -12.65 0.83
C LEU A 101 -5.46 -13.83 -0.13
N ASP A 102 -5.13 -15.07 0.26
CA ASP A 102 -5.27 -16.21 -0.64
C ASP A 102 -6.71 -16.32 -1.21
N PRO A 103 -6.87 -16.63 -2.52
CA PRO A 103 -5.83 -17.07 -3.47
C PRO A 103 -5.10 -15.94 -4.21
N TRP A 104 -5.21 -14.69 -3.76
CA TRP A 104 -4.52 -13.56 -4.40
C TRP A 104 -3.05 -13.51 -4.00
N LYS A 105 -2.19 -13.13 -4.94
CA LYS A 105 -0.75 -12.95 -4.72
C LYS A 105 -0.39 -11.48 -4.84
N VAL A 106 0.48 -11.02 -3.95
CA VAL A 106 0.99 -9.65 -3.95
C VAL A 106 2.43 -9.67 -4.41
N TYR A 107 2.76 -8.81 -5.34
CA TYR A 107 4.12 -8.64 -5.86
C TYR A 107 4.57 -7.21 -5.65
N ARG A 108 5.82 -7.06 -5.20
CA ARG A 108 6.55 -5.80 -5.25
C ARG A 108 7.37 -5.79 -6.53
N PHE A 109 7.30 -4.69 -7.26
CA PHE A 109 8.14 -4.39 -8.41
C PHE A 109 9.13 -3.32 -8.01
N ASP A 110 10.41 -3.67 -7.99
CA ASP A 110 11.52 -2.76 -7.73
C ASP A 110 12.05 -2.23 -9.06
N THR A 111 12.17 -0.91 -9.17
CA THR A 111 12.66 -0.24 -10.39
C THR A 111 14.09 0.23 -10.22
N VAL A 112 14.90 0.08 -11.27
CA VAL A 112 16.32 0.45 -11.30
C VAL A 112 16.55 1.49 -12.41
N PRO A 113 17.36 2.53 -12.19
CA PRO A 113 18.12 2.83 -10.96
C PRO A 113 17.30 3.52 -9.85
N ASP A 114 16.07 3.95 -10.15
CA ASP A 114 15.26 4.77 -9.26
C ASP A 114 14.27 3.92 -8.46
N ALA A 115 14.51 3.75 -7.16
CA ALA A 115 13.62 3.01 -6.28
C ALA A 115 12.29 3.74 -6.02
N ALA A 116 12.19 5.06 -6.22
CA ALA A 116 10.93 5.80 -6.11
C ALA A 116 9.90 5.38 -7.17
N GLY A 117 10.37 4.75 -8.25
CA GLY A 117 9.53 4.15 -9.27
C GLY A 117 8.83 2.84 -8.84
N SER A 118 9.26 2.22 -7.73
CA SER A 118 8.82 0.91 -7.26
C SER A 118 7.33 0.91 -6.88
N PHE A 119 6.70 -0.25 -6.88
CA PHE A 119 5.27 -0.35 -6.58
C PHE A 119 4.81 -1.77 -6.22
N HIS A 120 3.65 -1.85 -5.59
CA HIS A 120 2.96 -3.10 -5.24
C HIS A 120 1.74 -3.33 -6.12
N VAL A 121 1.56 -4.58 -6.52
CA VAL A 121 0.36 -5.05 -7.23
C VAL A 121 -0.16 -6.33 -6.58
N ALA A 122 -1.47 -6.50 -6.55
CA ALA A 122 -2.08 -7.81 -6.31
C ALA A 122 -2.62 -8.36 -7.63
N ILE A 123 -2.48 -9.66 -7.84
CA ILE A 123 -3.10 -10.41 -8.95
C ILE A 123 -3.84 -11.62 -8.38
N GLY A 124 -5.03 -11.86 -8.91
CA GLY A 124 -5.90 -12.94 -8.44
C GLY A 124 -6.62 -13.68 -9.55
N PRO A 125 -7.72 -14.37 -9.21
CA PRO A 125 -8.53 -15.11 -10.17
C PRO A 125 -8.93 -14.26 -11.37
N ARG A 126 -8.98 -14.91 -12.55
CA ARG A 126 -9.32 -14.27 -13.84
C ARG A 126 -8.36 -13.12 -14.22
N GLU A 127 -7.12 -13.19 -13.74
CA GLU A 127 -6.07 -12.20 -14.04
C GLU A 127 -6.44 -10.76 -13.64
N ARG A 128 -7.37 -10.59 -12.69
CA ARG A 128 -7.72 -9.27 -12.16
C ARG A 128 -6.53 -8.74 -11.36
N VAL A 129 -6.19 -7.47 -11.60
CA VAL A 129 -5.05 -6.79 -10.97
C VAL A 129 -5.52 -5.58 -10.17
N PHE A 130 -4.93 -5.39 -8.99
CA PHE A 130 -5.07 -4.18 -8.19
C PHE A 130 -3.70 -3.52 -8.03
N TYR A 131 -3.62 -2.22 -8.33
CA TYR A 131 -2.46 -1.40 -8.01
C TYR A 131 -2.59 -0.88 -6.58
N LEU A 132 -1.64 -1.20 -5.70
CA LEU A 132 -1.79 -0.98 -4.24
C LEU A 132 -1.04 0.25 -3.72
N THR A 133 0.13 0.55 -4.28
CA THR A 133 0.96 1.69 -3.87
C THR A 133 0.18 2.99 -3.92
N GLU A 134 0.25 3.77 -2.85
CA GLU A 134 -0.49 5.03 -2.65
C GLU A 134 -2.01 4.91 -2.90
N SER A 135 -2.56 3.70 -2.84
CA SER A 135 -3.94 3.41 -3.22
C SER A 135 -4.72 2.64 -2.14
N PRO A 136 -4.95 3.22 -0.94
CA PRO A 136 -5.76 2.59 0.12
C PRO A 136 -7.11 2.06 -0.36
N LYS A 137 -7.79 2.81 -1.26
CA LYS A 137 -9.07 2.40 -1.84
C LYS A 137 -8.98 1.10 -2.64
N GLN A 138 -7.87 0.88 -3.37
CA GLN A 138 -7.65 -0.35 -4.13
C GLN A 138 -7.34 -1.52 -3.20
N PHE A 139 -6.65 -1.28 -2.08
CA PHE A 139 -6.47 -2.30 -1.04
C PHE A 139 -7.82 -2.72 -0.41
N THR A 140 -8.71 -1.77 -0.10
CA THR A 140 -10.07 -2.10 0.37
C THR A 140 -10.88 -2.85 -0.69
N ALA A 141 -10.74 -2.48 -1.97
CA ALA A 141 -11.40 -3.21 -3.04
C ALA A 141 -10.86 -4.65 -3.19
N LEU A 142 -9.57 -4.87 -2.93
CA LEU A 142 -8.94 -6.19 -2.89
C LEU A 142 -9.48 -7.03 -1.72
N THR A 143 -9.56 -6.48 -0.50
CA THR A 143 -10.11 -7.24 0.64
C THR A 143 -11.58 -7.62 0.41
N GLY A 144 -12.35 -6.74 -0.22
CA GLY A 144 -13.70 -7.04 -0.69
C GLY A 144 -13.74 -8.14 -1.76
N ALA A 145 -12.81 -8.13 -2.72
CA ALA A 145 -12.73 -9.15 -3.77
C ALA A 145 -12.32 -10.55 -3.26
N VAL A 146 -11.58 -10.61 -2.15
CA VAL A 146 -11.25 -11.85 -1.42
C VAL A 146 -12.44 -12.33 -0.56
N ALA A 147 -13.48 -11.50 -0.38
CA ALA A 147 -14.52 -11.70 0.62
C ALA A 147 -13.92 -11.93 2.03
N MET A 148 -12.95 -11.08 2.38
CA MET A 148 -12.15 -11.18 3.61
C MET A 148 -13.01 -11.36 4.86
N ARG A 149 -12.56 -12.25 5.74
CA ARG A 149 -13.12 -12.46 7.08
C ARG A 149 -12.02 -12.39 8.13
N VAL A 150 -12.04 -11.33 8.93
CA VAL A 150 -11.05 -11.12 10.00
C VAL A 150 -11.58 -11.74 11.30
N ALA A 151 -11.22 -13.01 11.52
CA ALA A 151 -11.74 -13.80 12.64
C ALA A 151 -10.88 -13.74 13.91
N SER A 152 -9.65 -13.24 13.82
CA SER A 152 -8.71 -13.19 14.94
C SER A 152 -7.92 -11.88 14.96
N GLY A 153 -7.32 -11.59 16.12
CA GLY A 153 -6.41 -10.47 16.28
C GLY A 153 -5.17 -10.60 15.39
N ASP A 154 -4.62 -11.80 15.26
CA ASP A 154 -3.43 -12.05 14.43
C ASP A 154 -3.71 -11.76 12.95
N THR A 155 -4.86 -12.20 12.42
CA THR A 155 -5.29 -11.86 11.07
C THR A 155 -5.45 -10.34 10.88
N ALA A 156 -5.94 -9.63 11.90
CA ALA A 156 -6.03 -8.17 11.84
C ALA A 156 -4.66 -7.50 11.82
N VAL A 157 -3.69 -8.01 12.61
CA VAL A 157 -2.30 -7.53 12.61
C VAL A 157 -1.65 -7.76 11.25
N ASP A 158 -1.75 -8.97 10.69
CA ASP A 158 -1.19 -9.30 9.38
C ASP A 158 -1.75 -8.41 8.28
N LEU A 159 -3.07 -8.22 8.28
CA LEU A 159 -3.74 -7.37 7.30
C LEU A 159 -3.34 -5.90 7.46
N ALA A 160 -3.20 -5.40 8.69
CA ALA A 160 -2.76 -4.03 8.97
C ALA A 160 -1.31 -3.79 8.54
N ARG A 161 -0.40 -4.75 8.82
CA ARG A 161 1.00 -4.69 8.35
C ARG A 161 1.05 -4.64 6.83
N LEU A 162 0.33 -5.55 6.16
CA LEU A 162 0.27 -5.61 4.70
C LEU A 162 -0.33 -4.34 4.10
N TYR A 163 -1.38 -3.77 4.71
CA TYR A 163 -1.97 -2.50 4.30
C TYR A 163 -0.94 -1.36 4.35
N VAL A 164 -0.25 -1.19 5.48
CA VAL A 164 0.78 -0.14 5.63
C VAL A 164 1.90 -0.31 4.61
N GLU A 165 2.41 -1.54 4.45
CA GLU A 165 3.53 -1.80 3.53
C GLU A 165 3.15 -1.57 2.06
N THR A 166 1.97 -2.06 1.66
CA THR A 166 1.61 -2.06 0.23
C THR A 166 1.01 -0.74 -0.25
N THR A 167 0.46 0.07 0.65
CA THR A 167 -0.19 1.35 0.31
C THR A 167 0.65 2.59 0.57
N ARG A 168 1.86 2.44 1.16
CA ARG A 168 2.78 3.56 1.37
C ARG A 168 3.24 4.20 0.06
N SER A 169 3.71 5.44 0.16
CA SER A 169 4.47 6.07 -0.91
C SER A 169 5.85 5.41 -1.02
N MET A 170 6.34 5.25 -2.25
CA MET A 170 7.71 4.78 -2.51
C MET A 170 8.70 5.93 -2.66
N ARG A 171 8.22 7.18 -2.63
CA ARG A 171 9.05 8.40 -2.74
C ARG A 171 9.70 8.80 -1.42
N GLU A 172 9.26 8.20 -0.32
CA GLU A 172 9.81 8.44 1.00
C GLU A 172 10.12 7.10 1.67
N TYR A 173 11.24 7.06 2.38
CA TYR A 173 11.58 5.90 3.20
C TYR A 173 10.46 5.66 4.21
N SER A 174 10.03 4.40 4.34
CA SER A 174 9.06 4.00 5.35
C SER A 174 9.30 2.56 5.81
N THR A 175 9.19 2.32 7.11
CA THR A 175 9.20 0.96 7.69
C THR A 175 8.33 0.87 8.93
N ILE A 176 7.87 -0.34 9.25
CA ILE A 176 7.26 -0.64 10.54
C ILE A 176 8.37 -0.85 11.55
N VAL A 177 8.24 -0.23 12.72
CA VAL A 177 9.22 -0.24 13.81
C VAL A 177 8.60 -0.96 15.00
N THR A 178 9.17 -2.08 15.43
CA THR A 178 8.74 -2.83 16.63
C THR A 178 9.72 -2.68 17.80
N SER A 179 10.94 -2.26 17.50
CA SER A 179 12.01 -1.95 18.45
C SER A 179 12.78 -0.69 18.02
N VAL A 180 13.57 -0.10 18.93
CA VAL A 180 14.43 1.04 18.57
C VAL A 180 15.54 0.65 17.58
N ASP A 181 15.87 -0.64 17.51
CA ASP A 181 16.90 -1.17 16.62
C ASP A 181 16.40 -1.27 15.16
N ASP A 182 15.08 -1.21 14.94
CA ASP A 182 14.49 -1.17 13.60
C ASP A 182 14.48 0.25 12.98
N LEU A 183 14.94 1.26 13.74
CA LEU A 183 15.05 2.62 13.22
C LEU A 183 16.16 2.67 12.19
N GLU A 184 15.79 2.88 10.93
CA GLU A 184 16.77 3.16 9.89
C GLU A 184 17.23 4.60 10.01
N VAL A 185 18.54 4.78 10.15
CA VAL A 185 19.14 6.09 10.30
C VAL A 185 19.99 6.44 9.11
N ALA A 186 20.14 7.74 8.84
CA ALA A 186 21.18 8.20 7.95
C ALA A 186 22.55 7.64 8.41
N GLY A 187 23.44 7.39 7.45
CA GLY A 187 24.86 7.17 7.76
C GLY A 187 25.48 8.40 8.44
N ASP A 188 26.79 8.37 8.68
CA ASP A 188 27.63 9.49 9.15
C ASP A 188 26.91 10.60 9.94
N LEU A 189 26.42 10.24 11.14
CA LEU A 189 25.67 11.17 11.98
C LEU A 189 26.58 12.19 12.67
N THR A 190 26.24 13.47 12.51
CA THR A 190 26.83 14.56 13.30
C THR A 190 26.58 14.35 14.80
N ALA A 191 27.35 15.03 15.66
CA ALA A 191 27.13 14.97 17.11
C ALA A 191 25.72 15.44 17.52
N ALA A 192 25.17 16.45 16.83
CA ALA A 192 23.82 16.93 17.05
C ALA A 192 22.76 15.88 16.67
N GLN A 193 22.92 15.21 15.52
CA GLN A 193 22.03 14.13 15.08
C GLN A 193 22.08 12.93 16.02
N ARG A 194 23.27 12.52 16.49
CA ARG A 194 23.40 11.45 17.50
C ARG A 194 22.67 11.77 18.79
N LYS A 195 22.73 13.04 19.23
CA LYS A 195 21.97 13.50 20.41
C LYS A 195 20.46 13.47 20.16
N SER A 196 20.00 13.86 18.96
CA SER A 196 18.59 13.77 18.55
C SER A 196 18.10 12.31 18.54
N LEU A 197 18.86 11.41 17.92
CA LEU A 197 18.56 9.98 17.87
C LEU A 197 18.46 9.37 19.27
N ALA A 198 19.44 9.60 20.15
CA ALA A 198 19.40 9.10 21.53
C ALA A 198 18.19 9.63 22.33
N ALA A 199 17.71 10.85 22.03
CA ALA A 199 16.49 11.39 22.63
C ALA A 199 15.23 10.74 22.05
N ALA A 200 15.19 10.47 20.74
CA ALA A 200 14.13 9.74 20.06
C ALA A 200 14.01 8.32 20.62
N GLU A 201 15.11 7.57 20.69
CA GLU A 201 15.15 6.21 21.23
C GLU A 201 14.62 6.14 22.66
N ARG A 202 15.06 7.05 23.55
CA ARG A 202 14.59 7.10 24.93
C ARG A 202 13.08 7.33 25.03
N ARG A 203 12.51 8.13 24.11
CA ARG A 203 11.07 8.39 24.05
C ARG A 203 10.28 7.23 23.44
N LEU A 204 10.85 6.54 22.47
CA LEU A 204 10.20 5.44 21.75
C LEU A 204 10.26 4.11 22.50
N ARG A 205 11.36 3.81 23.19
CA ARG A 205 11.56 2.54 23.91
C ARG A 205 10.39 2.08 24.80
N PRO A 206 9.72 2.93 25.60
CA PRO A 206 8.57 2.50 26.40
C PRO A 206 7.26 2.35 25.59
N LEU A 207 7.23 2.78 24.34
CA LEU A 207 6.06 2.79 23.47
C LEU A 207 6.08 1.65 22.44
N LEU A 208 7.27 1.30 21.97
CA LEU A 208 7.50 0.27 20.96
C LEU A 208 7.28 -1.12 21.57
N ALA A 209 6.43 -1.89 20.91
CA ALA A 209 6.13 -3.27 21.23
C ALA A 209 5.71 -3.97 19.93
N GLU A 210 5.72 -5.30 19.95
CA GLU A 210 5.14 -6.06 18.85
C GLU A 210 3.67 -5.63 18.62
N PRO A 211 3.27 -5.39 17.36
CA PRO A 211 1.90 -5.14 16.98
C PRO A 211 0.92 -6.13 17.59
N THR A 212 -0.06 -5.60 18.31
CA THR A 212 -1.18 -6.37 18.86
C THR A 212 -2.51 -5.78 18.40
N ALA A 213 -3.52 -6.64 18.32
CA ALA A 213 -4.88 -6.28 18.01
C ALA A 213 -5.75 -6.36 19.26
N VAL A 214 -6.51 -5.30 19.52
CA VAL A 214 -7.53 -5.29 20.59
C VAL A 214 -8.91 -5.30 19.94
N ARG A 215 -9.80 -6.15 20.42
CA ARG A 215 -11.18 -6.21 19.89
C ARG A 215 -11.87 -4.86 20.10
N SER A 216 -12.48 -4.33 19.04
CA SER A 216 -13.15 -3.02 19.04
C SER A 216 -14.38 -3.07 18.13
N GLY A 217 -15.57 -3.02 18.72
CA GLY A 217 -16.83 -3.18 17.99
C GLY A 217 -16.90 -4.53 17.25
N GLN A 218 -17.20 -4.47 15.95
CA GLN A 218 -17.26 -5.64 15.06
C GLN A 218 -15.91 -5.96 14.38
N GLY A 219 -14.79 -5.54 14.98
CA GLY A 219 -13.47 -5.73 14.41
C GLY A 219 -12.37 -5.58 15.45
N TYR A 220 -11.23 -5.09 15.01
CA TYR A 220 -10.02 -4.94 15.80
C TYR A 220 -9.42 -3.55 15.61
N ALA A 221 -8.86 -3.01 16.67
CA ALA A 221 -7.96 -1.87 16.63
C ALA A 221 -6.52 -2.39 16.75
N VAL A 222 -5.69 -2.08 15.75
CA VAL A 222 -4.28 -2.42 15.69
C VAL A 222 -3.47 -1.15 15.87
N THR A 223 -2.44 -1.20 16.71
CA THR A 223 -1.46 -0.12 16.83
C THR A 223 -0.17 -0.55 16.17
N LEU A 224 0.32 0.26 15.22
CA LEU A 224 1.64 0.10 14.61
C LEU A 224 2.46 1.38 14.85
N TYR A 225 3.77 1.25 14.90
CA TYR A 225 4.67 2.39 14.78
C TYR A 225 5.37 2.33 13.43
N VAL A 226 5.40 3.45 12.73
CA VAL A 226 5.96 3.54 11.39
C VAL A 226 6.93 4.69 11.36
N GLN A 227 8.19 4.41 11.01
CA GLN A 227 9.11 5.46 10.60
C GLN A 227 8.78 5.83 9.16
N ARG A 228 8.65 7.13 8.89
CA ARG A 228 8.38 7.71 7.59
C ARG A 228 9.26 8.94 7.43
N GLY A 229 10.32 8.79 6.64
CA GLY A 229 11.45 9.72 6.63
C GLY A 229 11.93 10.00 8.06
N ALA A 230 11.98 11.28 8.42
CA ALA A 230 12.46 11.75 9.73
C ALA A 230 11.41 11.72 10.86
N VAL A 231 10.24 11.13 10.63
CA VAL A 231 9.14 11.11 11.60
C VAL A 231 8.81 9.68 11.98
N VAL A 232 8.61 9.42 13.28
CA VAL A 232 8.01 8.17 13.75
C VAL A 232 6.58 8.44 14.16
N GLU A 233 5.64 7.74 13.53
CA GLU A 233 4.20 7.90 13.68
C GLU A 233 3.62 6.69 14.40
N LYS A 234 2.69 6.92 15.32
CA LYS A 234 1.77 5.90 15.82
C LYS A 234 0.60 5.83 14.86
N ARG A 235 0.41 4.70 14.20
CA ARG A 235 -0.77 4.41 13.39
C ARG A 235 -1.78 3.63 14.20
N THR A 236 -2.99 4.17 14.30
CA THR A 236 -4.13 3.48 14.89
C THR A 236 -5.03 3.03 13.74
N ILE A 237 -5.04 1.72 13.49
CA ILE A 237 -5.68 1.11 12.34
C ILE A 237 -6.88 0.32 12.84
N ALA A 238 -8.08 0.69 12.43
CA ALA A 238 -9.27 -0.12 12.69
C ALA A 238 -9.52 -1.04 11.50
N VAL A 239 -9.59 -2.34 11.77
CA VAL A 239 -9.83 -3.41 10.82
C VAL A 239 -11.19 -4.02 11.14
N SER A 240 -12.17 -3.90 10.25
CA SER A 240 -13.48 -4.50 10.43
C SER A 240 -13.46 -6.03 10.21
N ALA A 241 -14.50 -6.74 10.64
CA ALA A 241 -14.67 -8.17 10.36
C ALA A 241 -14.65 -8.52 8.87
N THR A 242 -14.97 -7.58 7.97
CA THR A 242 -14.98 -7.77 6.51
C THR A 242 -13.69 -7.28 5.83
N GLY A 243 -12.69 -6.86 6.60
CA GLY A 243 -11.41 -6.38 6.06
C GLY A 243 -11.43 -4.95 5.51
N GLU A 244 -12.48 -4.17 5.78
CA GLU A 244 -12.41 -2.71 5.62
C GLU A 244 -11.43 -2.13 6.64
N ILE A 245 -10.60 -1.17 6.19
CA ILE A 245 -9.53 -0.57 6.98
C ILE A 245 -9.72 0.94 7.04
N THR A 246 -9.62 1.49 8.25
CA THR A 246 -9.43 2.93 8.46
C THR A 246 -8.16 3.15 9.26
N ASP A 247 -7.44 4.20 8.94
CA ASP A 247 -6.09 4.42 9.46
C ASP A 247 -5.89 5.89 9.82
N ARG A 248 -5.32 6.12 11.01
CA ARG A 248 -4.95 7.43 11.52
C ARG A 248 -3.51 7.40 11.99
N ALA A 249 -2.68 8.26 11.41
CA ALA A 249 -1.31 8.47 11.85
C ALA A 249 -1.22 9.66 12.80
N THR A 250 -0.47 9.50 13.90
CA THR A 250 -0.14 10.58 14.83
C THR A 250 1.37 10.64 15.01
N PRO A 251 2.04 11.77 14.72
CA PRO A 251 3.48 11.88 14.91
C PRO A 251 3.84 11.81 16.40
N ILE A 252 4.75 10.91 16.75
CA ILE A 252 5.24 10.70 18.12
C ILE A 252 6.60 11.36 18.31
N VAL A 253 7.50 11.13 17.37
CA VAL A 253 8.83 11.74 17.33
C VAL A 253 9.05 12.36 15.96
N LYS A 254 9.66 13.54 15.96
CA LYS A 254 10.13 14.24 14.76
C LYS A 254 11.66 14.30 14.80
N ASP A 255 12.25 14.62 13.67
CA ASP A 255 13.70 14.86 13.53
C ASP A 255 14.57 13.64 13.88
N VAL A 256 14.05 12.43 13.59
CA VAL A 256 14.87 11.21 13.54
C VAL A 256 15.78 11.33 12.32
N PRO A 257 17.11 11.26 12.47
CA PRO A 257 18.01 11.28 11.32
C PRO A 257 17.68 10.10 10.42
N ALA A 258 17.11 10.33 9.25
CA ALA A 258 16.67 9.26 8.35
C ALA A 258 17.55 9.20 7.10
N PRO A 259 17.63 8.04 6.42
CA PRO A 259 18.26 7.94 5.13
C PRO A 259 17.71 9.00 4.16
N ALA A 260 18.56 9.48 3.25
CA ALA A 260 18.09 10.29 2.13
C ALA A 260 16.96 9.51 1.44
N SER A 261 15.86 10.20 1.15
CA SER A 261 14.77 9.59 0.39
C SER A 261 15.33 9.12 -0.95
N VAL A 262 15.04 7.87 -1.31
CA VAL A 262 15.40 7.28 -2.60
C VAL A 262 14.69 7.98 -3.75
#